data_AF-A0A9W4WF74-F1
#
_entry.id   AF-A0A9W4WF74-F1
#
_cell.length_a   1.000
_cell.length_b   1.000
_cell.length_c   1.000
_cell.angle_alpha   90.00
_cell.angle_beta   90.00
_cell.angle_gamma   90.00
#
_symmetry.space_group_name_H-M   'P 1'
#
loop_
_entity.id
_entity.type
_entity.pdbx_description
1 polymer ?
#
loop_
_entity_poly.entity_id
_entity_poly.type
_entity_poly.pdbx_seq_one_letter_code
_entity_poly.pdbx_strand_id
1 'polypeptide(L)'
;MVNVAIAGGTGAVGKTLIEVMASQTKHQAVVLTRKAPSSEEQALAPTYQVDYSNVASLKAFLEEHNIHTVISALGINATSLATSQLNLIKAAEESSVTKRFIPSSFAMRYPEDGVKILPPLEHYFTSLTALSSTSLEWAVVLNGTFLEYFAPAALKSHHPHSVIVLDMHHNAAAIPGDGNTPVTFTYTFDV
;
A
#
# COMPACT_ATOMS: atom_id res chain seq x y z
N MET A 1 -5.27 -21.58 2.64
CA MET A 1 -4.83 -20.79 1.48
C MET A 1 -5.97 -19.89 1.06
N VAL A 2 -5.72 -18.60 0.83
CA VAL A 2 -6.74 -17.64 0.38
C VAL A 2 -6.19 -16.77 -0.74
N ASN A 3 -7.09 -16.20 -1.55
CA ASN A 3 -6.73 -15.25 -2.61
C ASN A 3 -6.65 -13.83 -2.03
N VAL A 4 -5.57 -13.15 -2.36
CA VAL A 4 -5.24 -11.81 -1.85
C VAL A 4 -5.09 -10.87 -3.05
N ALA A 5 -5.89 -9.82 -3.09
CA ALA A 5 -5.75 -8.77 -4.09
C ALA A 5 -4.82 -7.66 -3.57
N ILE A 6 -3.77 -7.35 -4.33
CA ILE A 6 -2.84 -6.25 -4.05
C ILE A 6 -3.18 -5.08 -4.99
N ALA A 7 -3.90 -4.09 -4.46
CA ALA A 7 -4.18 -2.86 -5.18
C ALA A 7 -2.95 -1.96 -5.19
N GLY A 8 -2.53 -1.50 -6.37
CA GLY A 8 -1.27 -0.75 -6.49
C GLY A 8 -0.02 -1.63 -6.53
N GLY A 9 -0.16 -2.91 -6.89
CA GLY A 9 0.96 -3.88 -6.99
C GLY A 9 2.09 -3.50 -7.95
N THR A 10 1.92 -2.47 -8.79
CA THR A 10 2.97 -1.94 -9.68
C THR A 10 3.77 -0.78 -9.06
N GLY A 11 3.38 -0.29 -7.88
CA GLY A 11 4.11 0.72 -7.13
C GLY A 11 5.25 0.14 -6.27
N ALA A 12 6.05 1.02 -5.66
CA ALA A 12 7.21 0.67 -4.83
C ALA A 12 6.93 -0.43 -3.78
N VAL A 13 5.94 -0.19 -2.91
CA VAL A 13 5.54 -1.14 -1.86
C VAL A 13 4.86 -2.37 -2.48
N GLY A 14 3.92 -2.14 -3.40
CA GLY A 14 3.15 -3.20 -4.04
C GLY A 14 4.00 -4.25 -4.77
N LYS A 15 5.05 -3.82 -5.48
CA LYS A 15 5.98 -4.74 -6.17
C LYS A 15 6.70 -5.65 -5.18
N THR A 16 7.14 -5.10 -4.05
CA THR A 16 7.80 -5.87 -3.00
C THR A 16 6.86 -6.88 -2.37
N LEU A 17 5.62 -6.48 -2.05
CA LEU A 17 4.60 -7.38 -1.54
C LEU A 17 4.35 -8.55 -2.50
N ILE A 18 4.23 -8.27 -3.81
CA ILE A 18 4.04 -9.31 -4.83
C ILE A 18 5.23 -10.25 -4.92
N GLU A 19 6.45 -9.74 -4.86
CA GLU A 19 7.65 -10.57 -4.90
C GLU A 19 7.75 -11.49 -3.68
N VAL A 20 7.53 -10.96 -2.47
CA VAL A 20 7.50 -11.75 -1.24
C VAL A 20 6.37 -12.77 -1.30
N MET A 21 5.18 -12.39 -1.76
CA MET A 21 4.06 -13.31 -1.91
C MET A 21 4.31 -14.39 -2.97
N ALA A 22 5.05 -14.11 -4.05
CA ALA A 22 5.40 -15.12 -5.05
C ALA A 22 6.39 -16.16 -4.51
N SER A 23 7.16 -15.84 -3.47
CA SER A 23 8.15 -16.74 -2.86
C SER A 23 7.55 -17.78 -1.89
N GLN A 24 6.25 -17.69 -1.60
CA GLN A 24 5.57 -18.52 -0.60
C GLN A 24 4.35 -19.27 -1.18
N THR A 25 3.90 -20.33 -0.49
CA THR A 25 2.78 -21.19 -0.93
C THR A 25 1.53 -21.14 -0.03
N LYS A 26 1.53 -20.27 0.99
CA LYS A 26 0.44 -20.08 1.97
C LYS A 26 -0.77 -19.35 1.37
N HIS A 27 -0.54 -18.35 0.52
CA HIS A 27 -1.57 -17.47 -0.08
C HIS A 27 -1.31 -17.23 -1.57
N GLN A 28 -2.37 -16.95 -2.33
CA GLN A 28 -2.25 -16.60 -3.76
C GLN A 28 -2.48 -15.10 -3.94
N ALA A 29 -1.57 -14.42 -4.63
CA ALA A 29 -1.68 -13.00 -4.90
C ALA A 29 -2.25 -12.73 -6.30
N VAL A 30 -3.05 -11.69 -6.44
CA VAL A 30 -3.39 -11.05 -7.71
C VAL A 30 -3.13 -9.55 -7.62
N VAL A 31 -2.76 -8.91 -8.72
CA VAL A 31 -2.48 -7.47 -8.78
C VAL A 31 -3.67 -6.74 -9.39
N LEU A 32 -4.09 -5.65 -8.75
CA LEU A 32 -5.07 -4.71 -9.31
C LEU A 32 -4.38 -3.42 -9.76
N THR A 33 -4.51 -3.08 -11.03
CA THR A 33 -3.89 -1.91 -11.67
C THR A 33 -4.93 -1.07 -12.42
N ARG A 34 -4.65 0.23 -12.59
CA ARG A 34 -5.47 1.14 -13.42
C ARG A 34 -5.22 0.97 -14.92
N LYS A 35 -4.02 0.54 -15.29
CA LYS A 35 -3.57 0.40 -16.68
C LYS A 35 -3.55 -1.07 -17.05
N ALA A 36 -3.87 -1.37 -18.31
CA ALA A 36 -3.69 -2.70 -18.86
C ALA A 36 -2.25 -3.20 -18.60
N PRO A 37 -2.07 -4.47 -18.20
CA PRO A 37 -0.74 -5.06 -18.09
C PRO A 37 -0.01 -4.95 -19.43
N SER A 38 1.27 -4.58 -19.41
CA SER A 38 2.08 -4.68 -20.62
C SER A 38 2.40 -6.14 -20.91
N SER A 39 2.40 -6.55 -22.18
CA SER A 39 2.77 -7.91 -22.59
C SER A 39 4.28 -8.20 -22.46
N GLU A 40 5.08 -7.19 -22.15
CA GLU A 40 6.54 -7.26 -22.13
C GLU A 40 7.12 -7.58 -20.75
N GLU A 41 6.35 -7.39 -19.66
CA GLU A 41 6.79 -7.71 -18.31
C GLU A 41 6.34 -9.11 -17.88
N GLN A 42 7.30 -9.94 -17.46
CA GLN A 42 7.02 -11.25 -16.88
C GLN A 42 6.43 -11.06 -15.48
N ALA A 43 5.11 -11.05 -15.39
CA ALA A 43 4.41 -10.78 -14.14
C ALA A 43 4.59 -11.92 -13.12
N LEU A 44 4.97 -11.58 -11.89
CA LEU A 44 5.10 -12.53 -10.77
C LEU A 44 3.75 -13.01 -10.22
N ALA A 45 2.67 -12.32 -10.56
CA ALA A 45 1.31 -12.66 -10.18
C ALA A 45 0.32 -12.25 -11.29
N PRO A 46 -0.84 -12.92 -11.42
CA PRO A 46 -1.90 -12.49 -12.31
C PRO A 46 -2.26 -11.02 -12.09
N THR A 47 -2.23 -10.22 -13.15
CA THR A 47 -2.43 -8.78 -13.08
C THR A 47 -3.68 -8.40 -13.86
N TYR A 48 -4.61 -7.71 -13.20
CA TYR A 48 -5.90 -7.33 -13.75
C TYR A 48 -6.05 -5.82 -13.76
N GLN A 49 -6.51 -5.30 -14.90
CA GLN A 49 -6.94 -3.92 -14.98
C GLN A 49 -8.32 -3.79 -14.34
N VAL A 50 -8.48 -2.83 -13.44
CA VAL A 50 -9.75 -2.53 -12.79
C VAL A 50 -10.05 -1.03 -12.87
N ASP A 51 -11.34 -0.70 -12.84
CA ASP A 51 -11.81 0.67 -12.73
C ASP A 51 -12.18 0.98 -11.27
N TYR A 52 -11.28 1.69 -10.59
CA TYR A 52 -11.48 2.09 -9.20
C TYR A 52 -12.61 3.12 -9.00
N SER A 53 -13.17 3.70 -10.06
CA SER A 53 -14.33 4.59 -9.97
C SER A 53 -15.67 3.83 -9.92
N ASN A 54 -15.67 2.54 -10.25
CA ASN A 54 -16.87 1.73 -10.37
C ASN A 54 -16.94 0.64 -9.29
N VAL A 55 -17.61 0.95 -8.18
CA VAL A 55 -17.79 0.05 -7.02
C VAL A 55 -18.43 -1.29 -7.40
N ALA A 56 -19.45 -1.28 -8.27
CA ALA A 56 -20.13 -2.51 -8.67
C ALA A 56 -19.21 -3.45 -9.47
N SER A 57 -18.40 -2.88 -10.37
CA SER A 57 -17.38 -3.63 -11.12
C SER A 57 -16.29 -4.21 -10.19
N LEU A 58 -15.80 -3.39 -9.24
CA LEU A 58 -14.84 -3.87 -8.23
C LEU A 58 -15.42 -5.02 -7.39
N LYS A 59 -16.67 -4.89 -6.92
CA LYS A 59 -17.34 -5.94 -6.15
C LYS A 59 -17.42 -7.23 -6.97
N ALA A 60 -17.92 -7.14 -8.21
CA ALA A 60 -18.05 -8.29 -9.10
C ALA A 60 -16.70 -8.98 -9.31
N PHE A 61 -15.64 -8.21 -9.53
CA PHE A 61 -14.27 -8.72 -9.62
C PHE A 61 -13.85 -9.46 -8.34
N LEU A 62 -14.05 -8.86 -7.16
CA LEU A 62 -13.68 -9.47 -5.88
C LEU A 62 -14.40 -10.82 -5.68
N GLU A 63 -15.68 -10.90 -6.08
CA GLU A 63 -16.49 -12.13 -5.99
C GLU A 63 -16.08 -13.18 -7.03
N GLU A 64 -15.92 -12.78 -8.30
CA GLU A 64 -15.51 -13.66 -9.40
C GLU A 64 -14.16 -14.34 -9.14
N HIS A 65 -13.21 -13.59 -8.60
CA HIS A 65 -11.87 -14.09 -8.27
C HIS A 65 -11.76 -14.66 -6.85
N ASN A 66 -12.88 -14.75 -6.10
CA ASN A 66 -12.95 -15.25 -4.73
C ASN A 66 -11.90 -14.59 -3.81
N ILE A 67 -11.76 -13.27 -3.91
CA ILE A 67 -10.79 -12.49 -3.14
C ILE A 67 -11.24 -12.42 -1.69
N HIS A 68 -10.48 -13.07 -0.81
CA HIS A 68 -10.76 -13.07 0.63
C HIS A 68 -10.19 -11.84 1.32
N THR A 69 -9.00 -11.41 0.89
CA THR A 69 -8.25 -10.31 1.51
C THR A 69 -7.82 -9.29 0.48
N VAL A 70 -8.01 -8.02 0.78
CA VAL A 70 -7.50 -6.91 -0.01
C VAL A 70 -6.38 -6.23 0.76
N ILE A 71 -5.23 -6.02 0.11
CA ILE A 71 -4.14 -5.18 0.60
C ILE A 71 -4.00 -4.01 -0.38
N SER A 72 -4.24 -2.82 0.12
CA SER A 72 -4.09 -1.58 -0.65
C SER A 72 -2.69 -1.02 -0.44
N ALA A 73 -1.90 -0.98 -1.51
CA ALA A 73 -0.58 -0.35 -1.60
C ALA A 73 -0.60 0.80 -2.63
N LEU A 74 -1.72 1.52 -2.69
CA LEU A 74 -1.86 2.71 -3.52
C LEU A 74 -1.00 3.84 -2.95
N GLY A 75 -0.14 4.43 -3.80
CA GLY A 75 0.62 5.61 -3.42
C GLY A 75 -0.32 6.80 -3.13
N ILE A 76 0.10 7.72 -2.26
CA ILE A 76 -0.67 8.93 -1.90
C ILE A 76 -0.51 10.00 -3.00
N ASN A 77 -1.13 9.79 -4.16
CA ASN A 77 -1.10 10.76 -5.26
C ASN A 77 -2.47 11.02 -5.90
N ALA A 78 -2.80 12.28 -6.13
CA ALA A 78 -4.07 12.70 -6.73
C ALA A 78 -5.29 12.08 -6.00
N THR A 79 -6.12 11.31 -6.70
CA THR A 79 -7.38 10.74 -6.21
C THR A 79 -7.27 9.29 -5.70
N SER A 80 -6.06 8.75 -5.61
CA SER A 80 -5.80 7.35 -5.21
C SER A 80 -6.40 7.00 -3.84
N LEU A 81 -6.09 7.75 -2.79
CA LEU A 81 -6.72 7.52 -1.48
C LEU A 81 -8.12 8.11 -1.39
N ALA A 82 -8.32 9.31 -1.94
CA ALA A 82 -9.58 10.06 -1.85
C ALA A 82 -10.76 9.38 -2.56
N THR A 83 -10.50 8.54 -3.55
CA THR A 83 -11.54 7.89 -4.35
C THR A 83 -11.28 6.40 -4.51
N SER A 84 -10.09 6.01 -4.98
CA SER A 84 -9.85 4.62 -5.35
C SER A 84 -9.90 3.68 -4.15
N GLN A 85 -9.24 4.05 -3.04
CA GLN A 85 -9.28 3.25 -1.82
C GLN A 85 -10.67 3.22 -1.19
N LEU A 86 -11.37 4.36 -1.10
CA LEU A 86 -12.72 4.39 -0.51
C LEU A 86 -13.71 3.53 -1.31
N ASN A 87 -13.67 3.59 -2.63
CA ASN A 87 -14.50 2.75 -3.49
C ASN A 87 -14.14 1.28 -3.36
N LEU A 88 -12.85 0.95 -3.21
CA LEU A 88 -12.41 -0.44 -2.98
C LEU A 88 -12.85 -0.96 -1.61
N ILE A 89 -12.82 -0.13 -0.56
CA ILE A 89 -13.37 -0.46 0.77
C ILE A 89 -14.86 -0.76 0.65
N LYS A 90 -15.62 0.12 -0.03
CA LYS A 90 -17.04 -0.08 -0.24
C LYS A 90 -17.35 -1.36 -1.02
N ALA A 91 -16.60 -1.64 -2.09
CA ALA A 91 -16.75 -2.86 -2.86
C ALA A 91 -16.42 -4.11 -2.05
N ALA A 92 -15.40 -4.05 -1.19
CA ALA A 92 -15.03 -5.13 -0.28
C ALA A 92 -16.11 -5.40 0.77
N GLU A 93 -16.71 -4.36 1.36
CA GLU A 93 -17.83 -4.50 2.31
C GLU A 93 -19.08 -5.09 1.64
N GLU A 94 -19.39 -4.67 0.41
CA GLU A 94 -20.53 -5.19 -0.33
C GLU A 94 -20.31 -6.61 -0.89
N SER A 95 -19.05 -7.09 -0.90
CA SER A 95 -18.67 -8.40 -1.39
C SER A 95 -19.01 -9.49 -0.38
N SER A 96 -19.68 -10.55 -0.84
CA SER A 96 -20.03 -11.70 0.00
C SER A 96 -18.80 -12.52 0.44
N VAL A 97 -17.71 -12.49 -0.32
CA VAL A 97 -16.51 -13.32 -0.12
C VAL A 97 -15.36 -12.60 0.57
N THR A 98 -15.29 -11.26 0.45
CA THR A 98 -14.20 -10.48 1.06
C THR A 98 -14.42 -10.40 2.57
N LYS A 99 -13.36 -10.65 3.35
CA LYS A 99 -13.40 -10.65 4.82
C LYS A 99 -12.40 -9.72 5.46
N ARG A 100 -11.26 -9.46 4.79
CA ARG A 100 -10.17 -8.65 5.35
C ARG A 100 -9.73 -7.53 4.46
N PHE A 101 -9.35 -6.41 5.07
CA PHE A 101 -8.81 -5.26 4.36
C PHE A 101 -7.61 -4.65 5.09
N ILE A 102 -6.50 -4.47 4.38
CA ILE A 102 -5.35 -3.67 4.83
C ILE A 102 -5.32 -2.40 3.98
N PRO A 103 -5.54 -1.20 4.54
CA PRO A 103 -5.46 0.04 3.80
C PRO A 103 -4.01 0.43 3.49
N SER A 104 -3.85 1.35 2.53
CA SER A 104 -2.57 2.04 2.28
C SER A 104 -2.17 2.83 3.51
N SER A 105 -1.37 2.18 4.36
CA SER A 105 -1.06 2.64 5.71
C SER A 105 0.42 2.49 6.09
N PHE A 106 1.24 1.93 5.19
CA PHE A 106 2.66 1.59 5.36
C PHE A 106 3.53 2.81 5.71
N ALA A 107 3.46 3.24 6.96
CA ALA A 107 4.08 4.46 7.47
C ALA A 107 4.17 4.46 9.00
N MET A 108 4.60 5.59 9.57
CA MET A 108 4.46 5.90 10.99
C MET A 108 3.02 6.24 11.36
N ARG A 109 2.70 6.17 12.66
CA ARG A 109 1.43 6.69 13.17
C ARG A 109 1.38 8.19 12.98
N TYR A 110 0.35 8.68 12.29
CA TYR A 110 0.09 10.10 12.14
C TYR A 110 -0.77 10.63 13.29
N PRO A 111 -0.46 11.82 13.85
CA PRO A 111 -1.39 12.52 14.72
C PRO A 111 -2.54 13.11 13.89
N GLU A 112 -3.73 13.19 14.45
CA GLU A 112 -4.93 13.68 13.73
C GLU A 112 -4.79 15.12 13.24
N ASP A 113 -4.10 15.97 14.02
CA ASP A 113 -3.82 17.35 13.62
C ASP A 113 -2.67 17.47 12.61
N GLY A 114 -2.02 16.35 12.25
CA GLY A 114 -1.00 16.28 11.20
C GLY A 114 -1.51 16.70 9.83
N VAL A 115 -2.82 16.66 9.59
CA VAL A 115 -3.46 17.18 8.37
C VAL A 115 -3.14 18.65 8.13
N LYS A 116 -2.91 19.44 9.19
CA LYS A 116 -2.51 20.86 9.06
C LYS A 116 -1.15 21.04 8.40
N ILE A 117 -0.28 20.04 8.53
CA ILE A 117 1.09 20.05 7.99
C ILE A 117 1.13 19.30 6.66
N LEU A 118 0.42 18.18 6.58
CA LEU A 118 0.35 17.33 5.40
C LEU A 118 -1.13 17.07 5.04
N PRO A 119 -1.79 17.99 4.30
CA PRO A 119 -3.21 17.90 3.97
C PRO A 119 -3.67 16.56 3.37
N PRO A 120 -2.89 15.86 2.53
CA PRO A 120 -3.29 14.54 2.01
C PRO A 120 -3.59 13.47 3.08
N LEU A 121 -3.14 13.65 4.33
CA LEU A 121 -3.49 12.76 5.45
C LEU A 121 -4.99 12.74 5.75
N GLU A 122 -5.76 13.75 5.34
CA GLU A 122 -7.22 13.74 5.45
C GLU A 122 -7.82 12.48 4.81
N HIS A 123 -7.33 12.09 3.63
CA HIS A 123 -7.81 10.89 2.93
C HIS A 123 -7.40 9.58 3.62
N TYR A 124 -6.23 9.57 4.27
CA TYR A 124 -5.82 8.46 5.12
C TYR A 124 -6.79 8.27 6.27
N PHE A 125 -7.05 9.31 7.07
CA PHE A 125 -7.99 9.23 8.19
C PHE A 125 -9.42 8.94 7.75
N THR A 126 -9.86 9.52 6.63
CA THR A 126 -11.18 9.23 6.03
C THR A 126 -11.33 7.75 5.70
N SER A 127 -10.27 7.11 5.17
CA SER A 127 -10.27 5.67 4.88
C SER A 127 -10.37 4.83 6.14
N LEU A 128 -9.73 5.24 7.24
CA LEU A 128 -9.82 4.54 8.52
C LEU A 128 -11.22 4.66 9.14
N THR A 129 -11.81 5.85 9.09
CA THR A 129 -13.20 6.07 9.53
C THR A 129 -14.18 5.22 8.72
N ALA A 130 -14.00 5.16 7.39
CA ALA A 130 -14.79 4.30 6.53
C ALA A 130 -14.67 2.83 6.95
N LEU A 131 -13.44 2.30 7.08
CA LEU A 131 -13.20 0.92 7.53
C LEU A 131 -13.78 0.62 8.91
N SER A 132 -13.70 1.55 9.87
CA SER A 132 -14.29 1.37 11.20
C SER A 132 -15.82 1.23 11.19
N SER A 133 -16.47 1.67 10.11
CA SER A 133 -17.91 1.58 9.93
C SER A 133 -18.34 0.34 9.14
N THR A 134 -17.39 -0.50 8.71
CA THR A 134 -17.63 -1.74 7.95
C THR A 134 -17.68 -2.97 8.86
N SER A 135 -18.11 -4.11 8.30
CA SER A 135 -18.03 -5.42 8.95
C SER A 135 -16.72 -6.18 8.66
N LEU A 136 -15.85 -5.61 7.82
CA LEU A 136 -14.55 -6.18 7.47
C LEU A 136 -13.60 -6.26 8.68
N GLU A 137 -12.81 -7.33 8.75
CA GLU A 137 -11.63 -7.36 9.61
C GLU A 137 -10.54 -6.47 8.98
N TRP A 138 -10.06 -5.46 9.68
CA TRP A 138 -9.04 -4.57 9.14
C TRP A 138 -7.93 -4.25 10.13
N ALA A 139 -6.76 -3.95 9.59
CA ALA A 139 -5.59 -3.56 10.37
C ALA A 139 -4.74 -2.56 9.59
N VAL A 140 -4.16 -1.60 10.30
CA VAL A 140 -3.13 -0.70 9.75
C VAL A 140 -1.74 -1.28 9.97
N VAL A 141 -0.86 -1.12 8.97
CA VAL A 141 0.54 -1.54 9.07
C VAL A 141 1.39 -0.32 9.39
N LEU A 142 1.82 -0.21 10.64
CA LEU A 142 2.63 0.91 11.13
C LEU A 142 4.11 0.55 11.18
N ASN A 143 4.75 0.44 10.01
CA ASN A 143 6.16 0.04 9.90
C ASN A 143 7.17 1.20 10.14
N GLY A 144 6.69 2.41 10.43
CA GLY A 144 7.57 3.57 10.60
C GLY A 144 8.07 4.12 9.26
N THR A 145 9.36 4.36 9.15
CA THR A 145 10.00 4.90 7.95
C THR A 145 10.65 3.77 7.14
N PHE A 146 10.51 3.79 5.80
CA PHE A 146 11.21 2.82 4.97
C PHE A 146 12.73 3.02 5.07
N LEU A 147 13.46 1.92 5.29
CA LEU A 147 14.92 1.95 5.43
C LEU A 147 15.60 2.49 4.16
N GLU A 148 14.98 2.35 3.00
CA GLU A 148 15.48 2.81 1.70
C GLU A 148 15.75 4.31 1.61
N TYR A 149 15.15 5.12 2.49
CA TYR A 149 15.50 6.55 2.58
C TYR A 149 16.89 6.81 3.17
N PHE A 150 17.48 5.79 3.81
CA PHE A 150 18.75 5.86 4.53
C PHE A 150 19.73 4.74 4.12
N ALA A 151 19.31 3.85 3.21
CA ALA A 151 20.11 2.71 2.75
C ALA A 151 20.89 3.04 1.48
N PRO A 152 22.08 2.43 1.30
CA PRO A 152 22.87 2.61 0.08
C PRO A 152 22.11 2.09 -1.13
N ALA A 153 22.32 2.71 -2.30
CA ALA A 153 21.67 2.33 -3.56
C ALA A 153 21.92 0.87 -4.00
N ALA A 154 22.91 0.20 -3.42
CA ALA A 154 23.20 -1.22 -3.63
C ALA A 154 22.19 -2.16 -2.94
N LEU A 155 21.40 -1.66 -1.97
CA LEU A 155 20.34 -2.44 -1.34
C LEU A 155 19.26 -2.74 -2.39
N LYS A 156 18.93 -4.03 -2.55
CA LYS A 156 17.83 -4.45 -3.43
C LYS A 156 16.53 -3.79 -2.95
N SER A 157 15.88 -3.00 -3.79
CA SER A 157 14.53 -2.51 -3.49
C SER A 157 13.78 -2.11 -4.74
N HIS A 158 12.44 -2.22 -4.69
CA HIS A 158 11.54 -1.58 -5.65
C HIS A 158 11.18 -0.15 -5.23
N HIS A 159 11.50 0.22 -4.00
CA HIS A 159 11.31 1.57 -3.49
C HIS A 159 12.38 2.50 -4.08
N PRO A 160 12.01 3.68 -4.60
CA PRO A 160 13.01 4.64 -5.04
C PRO A 160 13.90 5.02 -3.86
N HIS A 161 15.20 5.04 -4.10
CA HIS A 161 16.17 5.60 -3.17
C HIS A 161 16.01 7.13 -3.22
N SER A 162 15.39 7.68 -2.19
CA SER A 162 15.18 9.12 -2.02
C SER A 162 15.97 9.60 -0.82
N VAL A 163 16.53 10.79 -0.90
CA VAL A 163 17.29 11.42 0.19
C VAL A 163 16.31 12.11 1.13
N ILE A 164 16.16 11.59 2.33
CA ILE A 164 15.49 12.29 3.44
C ILE A 164 16.53 12.50 4.53
N VAL A 165 16.97 13.75 4.70
CA VAL A 165 17.93 14.22 5.73
C VAL A 165 19.31 13.57 5.75
N LEU A 166 19.54 12.43 5.07
CA LEU A 166 20.83 11.77 4.93
C LEU A 166 21.16 11.58 3.45
N ASP A 167 22.15 12.32 2.96
CA ASP A 167 22.70 12.23 1.61
C ASP A 167 24.08 11.56 1.64
N MET A 168 24.08 10.23 1.48
CA MET A 168 25.33 9.47 1.46
C MET A 168 26.17 9.75 0.20
N HIS A 169 25.56 10.14 -0.92
CA HIS A 169 26.29 10.42 -2.15
C HIS A 169 27.12 11.70 -2.01
N HIS A 170 26.56 12.73 -1.38
CA HIS A 170 27.21 14.03 -1.19
C HIS A 170 27.86 14.20 0.19
N ASN A 171 27.92 13.14 1.01
CA ASN A 171 28.44 13.18 2.39
C ASN A 171 27.80 14.29 3.25
N ALA A 172 26.49 14.47 3.13
CA ALA A 172 25.75 15.50 3.85
C ALA A 172 24.65 14.89 4.70
N ALA A 173 24.41 15.48 5.87
CA ALA A 173 23.31 15.10 6.74
C ALA A 173 22.71 16.34 7.40
N ALA A 174 21.39 16.32 7.59
CA ALA A 174 20.65 17.24 8.43
C ALA A 174 20.13 16.49 9.66
N ILE A 175 20.08 17.16 10.80
CA ILE A 175 19.55 16.62 12.04
C ILE A 175 18.22 17.35 12.33
N PRO A 176 17.06 16.69 12.16
CA PRO A 176 15.78 17.29 12.51
C PRO A 176 15.65 17.50 14.03
N GLY A 177 15.15 18.68 14.42
CA GLY A 177 14.91 18.99 15.83
C GLY A 177 16.20 18.95 16.66
N ASP A 178 16.19 18.16 17.74
CA ASP A 178 17.33 17.98 18.64
C ASP A 178 18.18 16.73 18.31
N GLY A 179 17.75 15.93 17.34
CA GLY A 179 18.43 14.68 16.95
C GLY A 179 18.29 13.51 17.93
N ASN A 180 17.53 13.65 19.03
CA ASN A 180 17.42 12.63 20.08
C ASN A 180 16.09 11.89 20.09
N THR A 181 15.16 12.26 19.21
CA THR A 181 13.88 11.56 19.07
C THR A 181 14.07 10.21 18.37
N PRO A 182 13.73 9.07 19.01
CA PRO A 182 13.85 7.77 18.37
C PRO A 182 12.91 7.63 17.16
N VAL A 183 13.39 6.97 16.11
CA VAL A 183 12.62 6.64 14.90
C VAL A 183 12.82 5.17 14.55
N THR A 184 11.83 4.58 13.88
CA THR A 184 11.90 3.18 13.42
C THR A 184 12.12 3.14 11.92
N PHE A 185 13.10 2.35 11.49
CA PHE A 185 13.35 2.05 10.08
C PHE A 185 13.03 0.59 9.80
N THR A 186 12.24 0.34 8.75
CA THR A 186 11.88 -1.01 8.32
C THR A 186 12.19 -1.15 6.84
N TYR A 187 12.94 -2.19 6.47
CA TYR A 187 13.22 -2.51 5.08
C TYR A 187 11.96 -3.00 4.39
N THR A 188 11.67 -2.54 3.16
CA THR A 188 10.39 -2.87 2.49
C THR A 188 10.16 -4.37 2.31
N PHE A 189 11.19 -5.22 2.23
CA PHE A 189 11.04 -6.68 2.18
C PHE A 189 10.72 -7.35 3.53
N ASP A 190 10.90 -6.63 4.66
CA ASP A 190 10.55 -7.07 6.01
C ASP A 190 9.17 -6.56 6.46
N VAL A 191 8.55 -5.65 5.70
CA VAL A 191 7.18 -5.14 5.90
C VAL A 191 6.15 -6.19 5.50
#